data_AF-A0A4R3N2D1-F1
#
_entry.id   AF-A0A4R3N2D1-F1
#
_cell.length_a   1.000
_cell.length_b   1.000
_cell.length_c   1.000
_cell.angle_alpha   90.00
_cell.angle_beta   90.00
_cell.angle_gamma   90.00
#
_symmetry.space_group_name_H-M   'P 1'
#
loop_
_entity.id
_entity.type
_entity.pdbx_description
1 polymer ?
#
loop_
_entity_poly.entity_id
_entity_poly.type
_entity_poly.pdbx_seq_one_letter_code
_entity_poly.pdbx_strand_id
1 'polypeptide(L)'
;MHLTALRTPNQPDWFNLGSAVFEGRAAGPDCFPPLNDMQAQRYWLAGFSASWIEASERHDRDPARHPSTLGIEAHLSRALAGRPELLRQLGAYRLGAQSWYTH
;
A
#
# COMPACT_ATOMS: atom_id res chain seq x y z
N MET A 1 -22.18 -28.43 -15.03
CA MET A 1 -22.77 -27.15 -14.58
C MET A 1 -22.37 -26.95 -13.12
N HIS A 2 -21.59 -25.99 -12.64
CA HIS A 2 -20.80 -24.89 -13.19
C HIS A 2 -19.78 -24.51 -12.09
N LEU A 3 -18.50 -24.36 -12.47
CA LEU A 3 -17.47 -23.50 -11.86
C LEU A 3 -17.04 -23.73 -10.40
N THR A 4 -16.11 -24.67 -10.22
CA THR A 4 -15.04 -24.54 -9.22
C THR A 4 -14.27 -23.26 -9.55
N ALA A 5 -14.46 -22.20 -8.77
CA ALA A 5 -13.63 -21.01 -8.84
C ALA A 5 -12.18 -21.44 -8.57
N LEU A 6 -11.39 -21.52 -9.65
CA LEU A 6 -9.94 -21.59 -9.58
C LEU A 6 -9.48 -20.30 -8.90
N ARG A 7 -9.45 -20.29 -7.56
CA ARG A 7 -8.53 -19.44 -6.82
C ARG A 7 -7.16 -19.86 -7.29
N THR A 8 -6.61 -19.14 -8.25
CA THR A 8 -5.23 -19.33 -8.72
C THR A 8 -4.33 -19.28 -7.48
N PRO A 9 -3.59 -20.35 -7.15
CA PRO A 9 -2.86 -20.43 -5.89
C PRO A 9 -1.62 -19.52 -5.81
N ASN A 10 -1.46 -18.52 -6.69
CA ASN A 10 -0.18 -17.83 -6.85
C ASN A 10 -0.24 -16.32 -7.08
N GLN A 11 -1.38 -15.66 -6.84
CA GLN A 11 -1.38 -14.20 -6.76
C GLN A 11 -1.31 -13.78 -5.29
N PRO A 12 -0.18 -13.19 -4.85
CA PRO A 12 -0.11 -12.62 -3.51
C PRO A 12 -1.22 -11.57 -3.34
N ASP A 13 -1.87 -11.61 -2.18
CA ASP A 13 -2.88 -10.63 -1.82
C ASP A 13 -2.19 -9.30 -1.51
N TRP A 14 -1.98 -8.53 -2.59
CA TRP A 14 -1.24 -7.28 -2.54
C TRP A 14 -1.85 -6.28 -1.56
N PHE A 15 -3.17 -6.26 -1.41
CA PHE A 15 -3.84 -5.42 -0.43
C PHE A 15 -3.43 -5.79 1.00
N ASN A 16 -3.54 -7.07 1.34
CA ASN A 16 -3.13 -7.54 2.67
C ASN A 16 -1.63 -7.37 2.93
N LEU A 17 -0.78 -7.53 1.91
CA LEU A 17 0.65 -7.26 2.03
C LEU A 17 0.95 -5.78 2.27
N GLY A 18 0.28 -4.86 1.57
CA GLY A 18 0.43 -3.43 1.80
C GLY A 18 0.06 -3.03 3.23
N SER A 19 -1.04 -3.59 3.74
CA SER A 19 -1.45 -3.42 5.14
C SER A 19 -0.40 -3.97 6.11
N ALA A 20 0.06 -5.21 5.90
CA ALA A 20 1.04 -5.86 6.78
C ALA A 20 2.40 -5.13 6.80
N VAL A 21 2.82 -4.53 5.68
CA VAL A 21 4.04 -3.71 5.64
C VAL A 21 3.87 -2.44 6.47
N PHE A 22 2.72 -1.77 6.40
CA PHE A 22 2.44 -0.59 7.22
C PHE A 22 2.45 -0.93 8.72
N GLU A 23 1.82 -2.04 9.10
CA GLU A 23 1.77 -2.52 10.49
C GLU A 23 3.13 -3.06 10.99
N GLY A 24 4.15 -3.14 10.13
CA GLY A 24 5.46 -3.71 10.46
C GLY A 24 5.44 -5.24 10.64
N ARG A 25 4.39 -5.92 10.18
CA ARG A 25 4.24 -7.39 10.21
C ARG A 25 4.94 -8.09 9.04
N ALA A 26 5.32 -7.34 8.00
CA ALA A 26 5.96 -7.86 6.80
C ALA A 26 7.04 -6.91 6.28
N ALA A 27 8.21 -7.43 5.90
CA ALA A 27 9.35 -6.62 5.41
C ALA A 27 10.22 -7.30 4.34
N GLY A 28 9.84 -8.49 3.87
CA GLY A 28 10.61 -9.25 2.87
C GLY A 28 10.47 -8.70 1.45
N PRO A 29 11.36 -9.07 0.51
CA PRO A 29 11.27 -8.66 -0.90
C PRO A 29 9.95 -9.04 -1.56
N ASP A 30 9.37 -10.18 -1.18
CA ASP A 30 8.10 -10.68 -1.71
C ASP A 30 6.86 -9.94 -1.16
N CYS A 31 7.06 -9.05 -0.18
CA CYS A 31 5.99 -8.22 0.39
C CYS A 31 5.70 -6.97 -0.44
N PHE A 32 6.44 -6.76 -1.53
CA PHE A 32 6.36 -5.57 -2.36
C PHE A 32 5.96 -5.94 -3.79
N PRO A 33 5.07 -5.15 -4.42
CA PRO A 33 4.59 -5.44 -5.75
C PRO A 33 5.72 -5.32 -6.78
N PRO A 34 5.68 -6.13 -7.85
CA PRO A 34 6.67 -6.07 -8.92
C PRO A 34 6.62 -4.72 -9.64
N LEU A 35 7.77 -4.32 -10.21
CA LEU A 35 7.84 -3.14 -11.06
C LEU A 35 7.00 -3.33 -12.32
N ASN A 36 6.42 -2.24 -12.81
CA ASN A 36 5.56 -2.18 -13.99
C ASN A 36 4.24 -2.99 -13.91
N ASP A 37 3.91 -3.57 -12.76
CA ASP A 37 2.59 -4.15 -12.51
C ASP A 37 1.69 -3.10 -11.82
N MET A 38 1.02 -2.30 -12.63
CA MET A 38 0.15 -1.23 -12.14
C MET A 38 -0.96 -1.76 -11.23
N GLN A 39 -1.51 -2.94 -11.52
CA GLN A 39 -2.62 -3.48 -10.75
C GLN A 39 -2.15 -3.93 -9.37
N ALA A 40 -1.06 -4.70 -9.29
CA ALA A 40 -0.43 -5.09 -8.03
C ALA A 40 -0.05 -3.88 -7.18
N GLN A 41 0.57 -2.87 -7.81
CA GLN A 41 0.98 -1.64 -7.14
C GLN A 41 -0.20 -0.85 -6.58
N ARG A 42 -1.31 -0.75 -7.31
CA ARG A 42 -2.54 -0.08 -6.83
C ARG A 42 -3.17 -0.82 -5.65
N TYR A 43 -3.30 -2.14 -5.73
CA TYR A 43 -3.86 -2.93 -4.61
C TYR A 43 -2.99 -2.83 -3.36
N TRP A 44 -1.68 -2.94 -3.53
CA TRP A 44 -0.72 -2.76 -2.44
C TRP A 44 -0.80 -1.37 -1.81
N LEU A 45 -0.84 -0.33 -2.63
CA LEU A 45 -0.98 1.05 -2.16
C LEU A 45 -2.30 1.29 -1.44
N ALA A 46 -3.39 0.68 -1.92
CA ALA A 46 -4.70 0.78 -1.29
C ALA A 46 -4.68 0.16 0.11
N GLY A 47 -4.10 -1.03 0.27
CA GLY A 47 -3.94 -1.69 1.57
C GLY A 47 -3.06 -0.91 2.53
N PHE A 48 -1.91 -0.42 2.06
CA PHE A 48 -1.02 0.43 2.85
C PHE A 48 -1.72 1.72 3.32
N SER A 49 -2.50 2.35 2.44
CA SER A 49 -3.22 3.58 2.75
C SER A 49 -4.39 3.36 3.70
N ALA A 50 -5.12 2.25 3.56
CA ALA A 50 -6.21 1.88 4.46
C ALA A 50 -5.70 1.72 5.90
N SER A 51 -4.59 0.99 6.09
CA SER A 51 -4.00 0.82 7.43
C SER A 51 -3.48 2.11 8.03
N TRP A 52 -2.97 3.03 7.21
CA TRP A 52 -2.60 4.37 7.66
C TRP A 52 -3.81 5.20 8.09
N ILE A 53 -4.93 5.16 7.35
CA ILE A 53 -6.18 5.82 7.73
C ILE A 53 -6.69 5.24 9.05
N GLU A 54 -6.79 3.92 9.16
CA GLU A 54 -7.23 3.26 10.39
C GLU A 54 -6.34 3.60 11.59
N ALA A 55 -5.02 3.68 11.40
CA ALA A 55 -4.11 4.11 12.46
C ALA A 55 -4.35 5.59 12.84
N SER A 56 -4.54 6.45 11.84
CA SER A 56 -4.82 7.88 12.02
C SER A 56 -6.14 8.13 12.76
N GLU A 57 -7.19 7.36 12.47
CA GLU A 57 -8.45 7.43 13.20
C GLU A 57 -8.34 6.91 14.63
N ARG A 58 -7.47 5.91 14.86
CA ARG A 58 -7.15 5.46 16.22
C ARG A 58 -6.33 6.49 17.00
N HIS A 59 -5.53 7.33 16.34
CA HIS A 59 -4.83 8.45 16.96
C HIS A 59 -5.75 9.39 17.71
N ASP A 60 -6.83 9.78 17.03
CA ASP A 60 -7.79 10.76 17.51
C ASP A 60 -8.39 10.28 18.84
N ARG A 61 -8.50 8.95 18.97
CA ARG A 61 -8.98 8.27 20.16
C ARG A 61 -7.91 8.02 21.22
N ASP A 62 -6.63 7.86 20.84
CA ASP A 62 -5.49 7.60 21.74
C ASP A 62 -4.17 8.16 21.17
N PRO A 63 -3.78 9.39 21.56
CA PRO A 63 -2.59 10.06 21.03
C PRO A 63 -1.26 9.40 21.44
N ALA A 64 -1.25 8.51 22.44
CA ALA A 64 -0.04 7.83 22.88
C ALA A 64 0.38 6.68 21.95
N ARG A 65 -0.47 6.25 21.01
CA ARG A 65 -0.27 5.04 20.19
C ARG A 65 0.10 5.29 18.72
N HIS A 66 0.48 6.52 18.35
CA HIS A 66 0.52 6.86 16.94
C HIS A 66 1.83 6.58 16.19
N PRO A 67 1.77 6.11 14.93
CA PRO A 67 2.80 6.43 13.94
C PRO A 67 2.91 7.95 13.78
N SER A 68 4.12 8.50 13.87
CA SER A 68 4.51 9.90 13.65
C SER A 68 3.48 10.80 12.90
N THR A 69 3.34 12.08 13.30
CA THR A 69 2.59 13.17 12.62
C THR A 69 2.93 13.41 11.13
N LEU A 70 3.81 12.60 10.58
CA LEU A 70 4.21 12.65 9.20
C LEU A 70 3.10 12.06 8.31
N GLY A 71 2.81 12.73 7.19
CA GLY A 71 1.83 12.25 6.24
C GLY A 71 2.19 10.88 5.66
N ILE A 72 1.21 10.24 5.02
CA ILE A 72 1.36 8.92 4.38
C ILE A 72 2.58 8.80 3.46
N GLU A 73 3.04 9.89 2.85
CA GLU A 73 4.23 9.92 1.98
C GLU A 73 5.53 9.62 2.72
N ALA A 74 5.67 10.09 3.96
CA ALA A 74 6.84 9.81 4.78
C ALA A 74 6.86 8.34 5.22
N HIS A 75 5.68 7.80 5.57
CA HIS A 75 5.52 6.38 5.87
C HIS A 75 5.83 5.51 4.66
N LEU A 76 5.34 5.89 3.48
CA LEU A 76 5.61 5.21 2.23
C LEU A 76 7.10 5.25 1.87
N SER A 77 7.73 6.43 1.98
CA SER A 77 9.17 6.61 1.73
C SER A 77 10.02 5.77 2.67
N ARG A 78 9.61 5.64 3.94
CA ARG A 78 10.29 4.78 4.92
C ARG A 78 10.09 3.29 4.61
N ALA A 79 8.87 2.86 4.28
CA ALA A 79 8.57 1.48 3.93
C ALA A 79 9.28 1.02 2.65
N LEU A 80 9.54 1.96 1.75
CA LEU A 80 10.24 1.73 0.48
C LEU A 80 11.69 2.22 0.49
N ALA A 81 12.28 2.45 1.66
CA ALA A 81 13.69 2.79 1.78
C ALA A 81 14.52 1.64 1.19
N GLY A 82 15.21 1.90 0.07
CA GLY A 82 15.92 0.89 -0.72
C GLY A 82 15.21 0.42 -1.99
N ARG A 83 14.00 0.94 -2.29
CA ARG A 83 13.25 0.68 -3.53
C ARG A 83 12.81 1.98 -4.23
N PRO A 84 13.76 2.83 -4.66
CA PRO A 84 13.45 4.14 -5.23
C PRO A 84 12.60 4.06 -6.52
N GLU A 85 12.81 3.03 -7.34
CA GLU A 85 12.05 2.86 -8.58
C GLU A 85 10.59 2.50 -8.34
N LEU A 86 10.30 1.66 -7.34
CA LEU A 86 8.93 1.34 -6.96
C LEU A 86 8.24 2.57 -6.35
N LEU A 87 8.94 3.33 -5.51
CA LEU A 87 8.44 4.59 -4.96
C LEU A 87 8.07 5.59 -6.08
N ARG A 88 8.92 5.70 -7.11
CA ARG A 88 8.67 6.54 -8.29
C ARG A 88 7.39 6.13 -9.04
N GLN A 89 7.20 4.83 -9.27
CA GLN A 89 6.01 4.30 -9.97
C GLN A 89 4.73 4.51 -9.16
N LEU A 90 4.78 4.26 -7.85
CA LEU A 90 3.67 4.52 -6.94
C LEU A 90 3.31 6.01 -6.86
N GLY A 91 4.31 6.90 -6.86
CA GLY A 91 4.12 8.35 -6.92
C GLY A 91 3.45 8.80 -8.23
N ALA A 92 3.84 8.23 -9.36
CA ALA A 92 3.23 8.52 -10.66
C ALA A 92 1.74 8.15 -10.71
N TYR A 93 1.32 7.07 -10.03
CA TYR A 93 -0.11 6.72 -9.96
C TYR A 93 -0.92 7.66 -9.08
N ARG A 94 -0.34 8.23 -8.02
CA ARG A 94 -1.02 9.23 -7.19
C ARG A 94 -1.20 10.56 -7.94
N LEU A 95 -0.15 11.02 -8.63
CA LEU A 95 -0.21 12.24 -9.44
C LEU A 95 -1.11 12.07 -10.67
N GLY A 96 -1.03 10.91 -11.33
CA GLY A 96 -1.89 10.56 -12.44
C GLY A 96 -3.37 10.42 -12.04
N ALA A 97 -3.69 10.07 -10.79
CA ALA A 97 -5.07 10.04 -10.30
C ALA A 97 -5.64 11.45 -10.07
N GLN A 98 -4.82 12.42 -9.67
CA GLN A 98 -5.26 13.82 -9.52
C GLN A 98 -5.62 14.48 -10.86
N SER A 99 -4.94 14.10 -11.96
CA SER A 99 -5.25 14.67 -13.28
C SER A 99 -6.61 14.25 -13.86
N TRP A 100 -7.26 13.20 -13.33
CA TRP A 100 -8.62 12.81 -13.76
C TRP A 100 -9.74 13.50 -12.97
N TYR A 101 -9.41 14.26 -11.92
CA TYR A 101 -10.39 14.99 -11.09
C TYR A 101 -10.56 16.47 -11.47
N THR A 102 -9.86 16.94 -12.50
CA THR A 102 -9.98 18.30 -13.06
C THR A 102 -10.58 18.28 -14.46
N HIS A 103 -11.83 17.83 -14.58
CA HIS A 103 -12.69 18.13 -15.75
C HIS A 103 -14.14 18.29 -15.34
#